data_AF-A0A1I0XTS9-F1
#
_entry.id   AF-A0A1I0XTS9-F1
#
_cell.length_a   1.000
_cell.length_b   1.000
_cell.length_c   1.000
_cell.angle_alpha   90.00
_cell.angle_beta   90.00
_cell.angle_gamma   90.00
#
_symmetry.space_group_name_H-M   'P 1'
#
loop_
_entity.id
_entity.type
_entity.pdbx_description
1 polymer ?
#
loop_
_entity_poly.entity_id
_entity_poly.type
_entity_poly.pdbx_seq_one_letter_code
_entity_poly.pdbx_strand_id
1 'polypeptide(L)' 'MSTRTPIALATVVLLFVLIGWDLAAKGMPNAYQAPPLLALGSGQAAGGAHCAALPAQ' A
#
# COMPACT_ATOMS: atom_id res chain seq x y z
N MET A 1 -24.65 25.94 -1.29
CA MET A 1 -23.29 25.45 -0.95
C MET A 1 -23.23 23.96 -1.28
N SER A 2 -22.41 23.56 -2.26
CA SER A 2 -22.27 22.14 -2.63
C SER A 2 -21.24 21.48 -1.71
N THR A 3 -21.63 20.50 -0.92
CA THR A 3 -20.75 19.77 0.02
C THR A 3 -19.72 18.89 -0.68
N ARG A 4 -19.91 18.62 -1.98
CA ARG A 4 -19.07 17.71 -2.76
C ARG A 4 -17.62 18.20 -2.88
N THR A 5 -17.43 19.48 -3.22
CA THR A 5 -16.11 20.07 -3.41
C THR A 5 -15.24 20.11 -2.15
N PRO A 6 -15.73 20.60 -0.98
CA PRO A 6 -14.91 20.61 0.23
C PRO A 6 -14.59 19.19 0.71
N ILE A 7 -15.52 18.23 0.56
CA ILE A 7 -15.27 16.83 0.92
C ILE A 7 -14.19 16.24 0.02
N ALA A 8 -14.29 16.42 -1.30
CA ALA A 8 -13.29 15.91 -2.24
C ALA A 8 -11.89 16.48 -1.94
N LEU A 9 -11.80 17.79 -1.67
CA LEU A 9 -10.54 18.43 -1.28
C LEU A 9 -10.00 17.84 0.03
N ALA A 10 -10.84 17.70 1.06
CA ALA A 10 -10.43 17.12 2.34
C ALA A 10 -9.91 15.69 2.17
N THR A 11 -10.58 14.86 1.35
CA THR A 11 -10.14 13.49 1.07
C THR A 11 -8.78 13.47 0.36
N VAL A 12 -8.60 14.29 -0.68
CA VAL A 12 -7.34 14.35 -1.42
C VAL A 12 -6.19 14.79 -0.51
N VAL A 13 -6.40 15.84 0.30
CA VAL A 13 -5.40 16.32 1.26
C VAL A 13 -5.04 15.24 2.27
N LEU A 14 -6.03 14.55 2.84
CA LEU A 14 -5.80 13.47 3.78
C LEU A 14 -4.94 12.35 3.19
N LEU A 15 -5.20 11.97 1.93
CA LEU A 15 -4.40 10.95 1.23
C LEU A 15 -2.94 11.38 1.06
N PHE A 16 -2.70 12.61 0.62
CA PHE A 16 -1.34 13.12 0.47
C PHE A 16 -0.58 13.16 1.81
N VAL A 17 -1.26 13.55 2.90
CA VAL A 17 -0.68 13.56 4.24
C VAL A 17 -0.32 12.13 4.69
N LEU A 18 -1.23 11.18 4.52
CA LEU A 18 -1.00 9.77 4.88
C LEU A 18 0.17 9.16 4.11
N ILE A 19 0.22 9.38 2.79
CA ILE A 19 1.30 8.88 1.93
C ILE A 19 2.63 9.51 2.35
N GLY A 20 2.67 10.83 2.52
CA GLY A 20 3.88 11.54 2.95
C GLY A 20 4.39 11.05 4.30
N TRP A 21 3.49 10.79 5.25
CA TRP A 21 3.86 10.21 6.54
C TRP A 21 4.43 8.79 6.38
N ASP A 22 3.73 7.88 5.69
CA ASP A 22 4.22 6.49 5.55
C ASP A 22 5.61 6.43 4.90
N LEU A 23 5.84 7.24 3.86
CA LEU A 23 7.16 7.36 3.22
C LEU A 23 8.23 7.90 4.17
N ALA A 24 7.92 8.93 4.98
CA ALA A 24 8.86 9.48 5.95
C ALA A 24 9.17 8.49 7.10
N ALA A 25 8.22 7.62 7.46
CA ALA A 25 8.37 6.67 8.54
C ALA A 25 9.12 5.38 8.15
N LYS A 26 8.91 4.88 6.92
CA LYS A 26 9.41 3.56 6.50
C LYS A 26 10.36 3.60 5.30
N GLY A 27 10.57 4.76 4.69
CA GLY A 27 11.36 4.89 3.46
C GLY A 27 10.60 4.39 2.24
N MET A 28 11.33 4.06 1.17
CA MET A 28 10.72 3.63 -0.09
C MET A 28 10.17 2.19 0.03
N PRO A 29 8.92 1.92 -0.38
CA PRO A 29 8.35 0.58 -0.31
C PRO A 29 9.21 -0.45 -1.04
N ASN A 30 9.62 -1.50 -0.34
CA ASN A 30 10.33 -2.63 -0.92
C ASN A 30 9.32 -3.67 -1.41
N ALA A 31 9.18 -3.83 -2.73
CA ALA A 31 8.26 -4.77 -3.36
C ALA A 31 8.52 -6.25 -3.00
N TYR A 32 9.72 -6.58 -2.52
CA TYR A 32 10.10 -7.94 -2.12
C TYR A 32 9.92 -8.21 -0.62
N GLN A 33 9.68 -7.18 0.19
CA GLN A 33 9.35 -7.34 1.60
C GLN A 33 7.83 -7.32 1.78
N ALA A 34 7.18 -8.36 1.28
CA ALA A 34 5.77 -8.56 1.55
C ALA A 34 5.59 -8.99 3.02
N PRO A 35 4.81 -8.26 3.83
CA PRO A 35 4.46 -8.73 5.16
C PRO A 35 3.65 -10.03 5.08
N PRO A 36 3.71 -10.90 6.10
CA PRO A 36 2.89 -12.10 6.14
C PRO A 36 1.42 -11.69 6.03
N LEU A 37 0.80 -12.08 4.94
CA LEU A 37 -0.55 -11.67 4.60
C LEU A 37 -1.55 -12.29 5.62
N LEU A 38 -2.44 -11.47 6.15
CA LEU A 38 -3.61 -11.94 6.90
C LEU A 38 -4.65 -12.48 5.91
N ALA A 39 -4.66 -13.80 5.70
CA ALA A 39 -5.68 -14.46 4.88
C ALA A 39 -6.99 -14.62 5.67
N LEU A 40 -7.94 -13.70 5.48
CA LEU A 40 -9.31 -13.81 6.02
C LEU A 40 -10.19 -14.82 5.25
N GLY A 41 -9.61 -15.90 4.71
CA GLY A 41 -10.38 -17.05 4.22
C GLY A 41 -10.47 -17.28 2.71
N SER A 42 -9.66 -16.63 1.87
CA SER A 42 -9.58 -16.96 0.42
C SER A 42 -8.32 -17.72 0.00
N GLY A 43 -7.51 -18.15 0.97
CA GLY A 43 -6.24 -18.82 0.71
C GLY A 43 -5.13 -17.82 0.42
N GLN A 44 -4.07 -17.88 1.22
CA GLN A 44 -2.78 -17.36 0.82
C GLN A 44 -2.40 -18.00 -0.52
N ALA A 45 -2.35 -17.21 -1.59
CA ALA A 45 -1.57 -17.61 -2.75
C ALA A 45 -0.10 -17.53 -2.33
N ALA A 46 0.44 -18.63 -1.80
CA ALA A 46 1.86 -18.75 -1.56
C ALA A 46 2.59 -18.49 -2.89
N GLY A 47 3.30 -17.37 -3.01
CA GLY A 47 4.24 -17.12 -4.11
C GLY A 47 3.67 -16.85 -5.50
N GLY A 48 2.49 -16.23 -5.64
CA GLY A 48 1.75 -16.12 -6.91
C GLY A 48 2.30 -15.21 -8.04
N ALA A 49 3.49 -14.63 -7.93
CA ALA A 49 4.16 -14.06 -9.10
C ALA A 49 5.38 -14.91 -9.44
N HIS A 50 5.35 -15.55 -10.60
CA HIS A 50 6.49 -16.28 -11.18
C HIS A 50 7.79 -15.45 -11.22
N CYS A 51 7.69 -14.12 -11.11
CA CYS A 51 8.80 -13.16 -11.10
C CYS A 51 9.15 -12.59 -9.71
N ALA A 52 8.50 -13.02 -8.61
CA ALA A 52 8.72 -12.44 -7.28
C ALA A 52 9.90 -13.06 -6.52
N ALA A 53 10.48 -14.16 -7.01
CA ALA A 53 11.73 -14.68 -6.47
C ALA A 53 12.88 -13.79 -6.94
N LEU A 54 13.63 -13.18 -6.01
CA LEU A 54 14.95 -12.65 -6.35
C LEU A 54 15.78 -13.81 -6.93
N PRO A 55 16.48 -13.64 -8.05
CA PRO A 55 17.47 -14.63 -8.47
C PRO A 55 18.49 -14.80 -7.34
N ALA A 56 18.85 -16.04 -7.04
CA ALA A 56 19.85 -16.35 -6.02
C ALA A 56 21.14 -15.55 -6.32
N GLN A 57 21.66 -14.85 -5.32
CA GLN A 57 23.03 -14.35 -5.32
C GLN A 57 24.00 -15.51 -5.12
#